data_AF-A0A6G7CDA9-F1
#
_entry.id   AF-A0A6G7CDA9-F1
#
_cell.length_a   1.000
_cell.length_b   1.000
_cell.length_c   1.000
_cell.angle_alpha   90.00
_cell.angle_beta   90.00
_cell.angle_gamma   90.00
#
_symmetry.space_group_name_H-M   'P 1'
#
loop_
_entity.id
_entity.type
_entity.pdbx_description
1 polymer ?
#
loop_
_entity_poly.entity_id
_entity_poly.type
_entity_poly.pdbx_seq_one_letter_code
_entity_poly.pdbx_strand_id
1 'polypeptide(L)'
;MRFFEGTPAAIVPDNLKSAVIKSSRFEPTINETLADLAAHYQTTILPARANKPRDKSLVERAVKILYRRVYVNLKEILQILLSN
;
A
#
# COMPACT_ATOMS: atom_id res chain seq x y z
N MET A 1 14.32 7.26 1.66
CA MET A 1 14.80 5.93 2.11
C MET A 1 15.99 5.94 3.06
N ARG A 2 16.61 7.10 3.31
CA ARG A 2 17.76 7.27 4.22
C ARG A 2 17.71 6.51 5.55
N PHE A 3 16.55 6.46 6.21
CA PHE A 3 16.38 5.79 7.50
C PHE A 3 16.67 4.28 7.45
N PHE A 4 16.33 3.62 6.33
CA PHE A 4 16.53 2.19 6.16
C PHE A 4 17.87 1.87 5.48
N GLU A 5 18.70 2.88 5.21
CA GLU A 5 20.01 2.77 4.54
C GLU A 5 19.96 2.03 3.19
N GLY A 6 18.79 1.93 2.57
CA GLY A 6 18.57 1.16 1.36
C GLY A 6 17.27 1.55 0.66
N THR A 7 17.22 1.27 -0.64
CA THR A 7 16.08 1.54 -1.52
C THR A 7 15.56 0.25 -2.14
N PRO A 8 14.23 0.03 -2.24
CA PRO A 8 13.70 -1.07 -2.99
C PRO A 8 13.95 -0.83 -4.49
N ALA A 9 14.25 -1.91 -5.20
CA ALA A 9 14.36 -1.87 -6.65
C ALA A 9 13.01 -1.55 -7.32
N ALA A 10 11.90 -1.94 -6.70
CA ALA A 10 10.56 -1.64 -7.18
C ALA A 10 9.55 -1.41 -6.05
N ILE A 11 8.61 -0.51 -6.30
CA ILE A 11 7.41 -0.29 -5.48
C ILE A 11 6.21 -0.67 -6.33
N VAL A 12 5.33 -1.50 -5.77
CA VAL A 12 4.09 -1.95 -6.41
C VAL A 12 2.91 -1.26 -5.71
N PRO A 13 2.58 -0.01 -6.05
CA PRO A 13 1.44 0.66 -5.46
C PRO A 13 0.13 0.09 -6.01
N ASP A 14 -0.96 0.33 -5.30
CA ASP A 14 -2.31 0.13 -5.85
C ASP A 14 -2.65 1.24 -6.87
N ASN A 15 -3.76 1.11 -7.60
CA ASN A 15 -4.24 2.15 -8.55
C ASN A 15 -4.93 3.35 -7.87
N LEU A 16 -4.41 3.78 -6.72
CA LEU A 16 -4.90 4.97 -6.02
C LEU A 16 -4.47 6.24 -6.75
N LYS A 17 -5.37 7.24 -6.86
CA LYS A 17 -5.13 8.47 -7.64
C LYS A 17 -3.88 9.26 -7.21
N SER A 18 -3.47 9.16 -5.94
CA SER A 18 -2.26 9.82 -5.45
C SER A 18 -0.95 9.14 -5.89
N ALA A 19 -1.01 7.92 -6.44
CA ALA A 19 0.14 7.22 -7.00
C ALA A 19 0.01 7.03 -8.52
N VAL A 20 -1.20 6.75 -8.99
CA VAL A 20 -1.50 6.42 -10.39
C VAL A 20 -2.60 7.36 -10.88
N ILE A 21 -2.24 8.29 -11.76
CA ILE A 21 -3.18 9.23 -12.39
C ILE A 21 -4.06 8.48 -13.38
N LYS A 22 -3.45 7.61 -14.20
CA LYS A 22 -4.15 6.79 -15.20
C LYS A 22 -3.59 5.38 -15.17
N SER A 23 -4.44 4.42 -14.80
CA SER A 23 -4.08 3.00 -14.83
C SER A 23 -3.98 2.52 -16.28
N SER A 24 -2.92 1.78 -16.59
CA SER A 24 -2.75 1.10 -17.87
C SER A 24 -2.02 -0.21 -17.65
N ARG A 25 -2.20 -1.17 -18.54
CA ARG A 25 -1.53 -2.47 -18.47
C ARG A 25 -0.05 -2.37 -18.87
N PHE A 26 0.31 -1.40 -19.69
CA PHE A 26 1.65 -1.27 -20.26
C PHE A 26 2.30 0.06 -19.86
N GLU A 27 1.56 1.16 -19.97
CA GLU A 27 2.08 2.51 -19.74
C GLU A 27 1.19 3.28 -18.76
N PRO A 28 1.27 2.97 -17.45
CA PRO A 28 0.53 3.70 -16.44
C PRO A 28 1.10 5.11 -16.29
N THR A 29 0.22 6.10 -16.15
CA THR A 29 0.63 7.47 -15.82
C THR A 29 0.77 7.57 -14.31
N ILE A 30 2.00 7.68 -13.84
CA ILE A 30 2.33 7.83 -12.42
C ILE A 30 2.21 9.29 -12.01
N ASN A 31 1.83 9.54 -10.76
CA ASN A 31 1.86 10.88 -10.18
C ASN A 31 3.28 11.46 -10.23
N GLU A 32 3.42 12.73 -10.59
CA GLU A 32 4.70 13.41 -10.79
C GLU A 32 5.61 13.33 -9.54
N THR A 33 5.07 13.64 -8.36
CA THR A 33 5.83 13.56 -7.10
C THR A 33 6.34 12.14 -6.82
N LEU A 34 5.54 11.12 -7.15
CA LEU A 34 5.96 9.72 -6.99
C LEU A 34 7.01 9.33 -8.05
N ALA A 35 6.91 9.85 -9.27
CA ALA A 35 7.89 9.63 -10.33
C ALA A 35 9.24 10.29 -10.00
N ASP A 36 9.24 11.49 -9.43
CA ASP A 36 10.46 12.17 -8.98
C ASP A 36 11.16 11.40 -7.86
N LEU A 37 10.38 10.86 -6.91
CA LEU A 37 10.89 9.99 -5.86
C LEU A 37 11.53 8.74 -6.45
N ALA A 38 10.86 8.12 -7.42
CA ALA A 38 11.35 6.93 -8.11
C ALA A 38 12.68 7.20 -8.83
N ALA A 39 12.79 8.33 -9.53
CA ALA A 39 14.01 8.75 -10.20
C ALA A 39 15.15 9.01 -9.21
N HIS A 40 14.88 9.74 -8.12
CA HIS A 40 15.90 10.08 -7.11
C HIS A 40 16.49 8.84 -6.43
N TYR A 41 15.66 7.83 -6.17
CA TYR A 41 16.09 6.60 -5.49
C TYR A 41 16.36 5.42 -6.43
N GLN A 42 16.35 5.63 -7.75
CA GLN A 42 16.52 4.58 -8.76
C GLN A 42 15.56 3.39 -8.54
N THR A 43 14.33 3.71 -8.16
CA THR A 43 13.28 2.74 -7.87
C THR A 43 12.29 2.69 -9.03
N THR A 44 11.81 1.51 -9.38
CA THR A 44 10.76 1.36 -10.41
C THR A 44 9.38 1.39 -9.77
N ILE A 45 8.43 2.16 -10.33
CA ILE A 45 7.03 2.12 -9.90
C ILE A 45 6.25 1.22 -10.84
N LEU A 46 5.71 0.11 -10.31
CA LEU A 46 4.95 -0.88 -11.07
C LEU A 46 3.56 -1.04 -10.45
N PRO A 47 2.56 -0.23 -10.84
CA PRO A 47 1.23 -0.33 -10.29
C PRO A 47 0.62 -1.73 -10.43
N ALA A 48 -0.06 -2.19 -9.38
CA ALA A 48 -0.89 -3.39 -9.44
C ALA A 48 -1.96 -3.23 -10.53
N ARG A 49 -2.30 -4.31 -11.23
CA ARG A 49 -3.31 -4.21 -12.30
C ARG A 49 -4.69 -4.00 -11.70
N ALA A 50 -5.51 -3.17 -12.34
CA ALA A 50 -6.88 -2.92 -11.91
C ALA A 50 -7.67 -4.24 -11.86
N ASN A 51 -8.42 -4.45 -10.77
CA ASN A 51 -9.23 -5.64 -10.52
C ASN A 51 -8.44 -6.97 -10.56
N LYS A 52 -7.15 -6.95 -10.20
CA LYS A 52 -6.30 -8.16 -10.06
C LYS A 52 -5.79 -8.28 -8.61
N PRO A 53 -6.57 -8.89 -7.70
CA PRO A 53 -6.24 -8.96 -6.27
C PRO A 53 -4.95 -9.75 -5.95
N ARG A 54 -4.48 -10.58 -6.89
CA ARG A 54 -3.28 -11.40 -6.69
C ARG A 54 -1.98 -10.59 -6.66
N ASP A 55 -1.96 -9.43 -7.33
CA ASP A 55 -0.76 -8.58 -7.47
C ASP A 55 -0.34 -7.95 -6.13
N LYS A 56 -1.25 -7.86 -5.15
CA LYS A 56 -1.02 -7.30 -3.81
C LYS A 56 -1.48 -8.22 -2.67
N SER A 57 -1.57 -9.51 -2.94
CA SER A 57 -2.11 -10.52 -2.01
C SER A 57 -1.41 -10.57 -0.64
N LEU A 58 -0.09 -10.34 -0.60
CA LEU A 58 0.67 -10.27 0.66
C LEU A 58 0.21 -9.12 1.56
N VAL A 59 -0.02 -7.94 0.97
CA VAL A 59 -0.48 -6.76 1.69
C VAL A 59 -1.90 -6.98 2.21
N GLU A 60 -2.81 -7.49 1.37
CA GLU A 60 -4.19 -7.79 1.78
C GLU A 60 -4.25 -8.80 2.94
N ARG A 61 -3.41 -9.83 2.89
CA ARG A 61 -3.31 -10.80 3.99
C ARG A 61 -2.77 -10.17 5.28
N ALA A 62 -1.73 -9.33 5.19
CA ALA A 62 -1.18 -8.64 6.35
C ALA A 62 -2.21 -7.70 7.00
N VAL A 63 -2.93 -6.93 6.19
CA VAL A 63 -4.04 -6.05 6.64
C VAL A 63 -5.11 -6.87 7.35
N LYS A 64 -5.54 -8.01 6.77
CA LYS A 64 -6.53 -8.89 7.40
C LYS A 64 -6.07 -9.42 8.77
N ILE A 65 -4.80 -9.81 8.89
CA ILE A 65 -4.22 -10.27 10.17
C ILE A 65 -4.22 -9.12 11.19
N LEU A 66 -3.83 -7.92 10.77
CA LEU A 66 -3.81 -6.73 11.62
C LEU A 66 -5.21 -6.39 12.14
N TYR A 67 -6.22 -6.34 11.26
CA TYR A 67 -7.62 -6.11 11.65
C TYR A 67 -8.09 -7.15 12.68
N ARG A 68 -7.80 -8.43 12.45
CA ARG A 68 -8.19 -9.49 13.40
C ARG A 68 -7.52 -9.35 14.75
N ARG A 69 -6.25 -8.92 14.78
CA ARG A 69 -5.51 -8.74 16.04
C ARG A 69 -5.88 -7.48 16.77
N VAL A 70 -6.06 -6.36 16.08
CA VAL A 70 -6.28 -5.05 16.74
C VAL A 70 -7.76 -4.83 17.04
N TYR A 71 -8.64 -5.07 16.07
CA TYR A 71 -10.05 -4.69 16.18
C TYR A 71 -10.84 -5.57 17.16
N VAL A 72 -10.45 -6.84 17.31
CA VAL A 72 -11.06 -7.74 18.31
C VAL A 72 -10.79 -7.23 19.72
N ASN A 73 -9.53 -6.91 20.03
CA ASN A 73 -9.14 -6.37 21.33
C ASN A 73 -9.82 -5.01 21.62
N LEU A 74 -9.92 -4.13 20.62
CA LEU A 74 -10.63 -2.84 20.76
C LEU A 74 -12.12 -3.03 21.07
N LYS A 75 -12.78 -4.00 20.43
CA LYS A 75 -14.20 -4.26 20.64
C LYS A 75 -14.47 -4.79 22.06
N GLU A 76 -13.59 -5.64 22.58
CA GLU A 76 -13.65 -6.11 23.97
C GLU A 76 -13.48 -4.96 24.96
N ILE A 77 -12.47 -4.10 24.75
CA ILE A 77 -12.25 -2.91 25.59
C ILE A 77 -13.45 -1.95 25.55
N LEU A 78 -13.98 -1.66 24.37
CA LEU A 78 -15.15 -0.80 24.21
C LEU A 78 -16.39 -1.39 24.87
N GLN A 79 -16.61 -2.71 24.80
CA GLN A 79 -17.72 -3.32 25.52
C GLN A 79 -17.56 -3.20 27.04
N ILE A 80 -16.36 -3.40 27.59
CA ILE A 80 -16.11 -3.25 29.03
C ILE A 80 -16.38 -1.81 29.48
N LEU A 81 -15.96 -0.82 28.68
CA LEU A 81 -16.13 0.60 28.99
C LEU A 81 -17.58 1.09 28.86
N LEU A 82 -18.37 0.51 27.96
CA LEU A 82 -19.79 0.86 27.74
C LEU A 82 -20.77 0.07 28.62
N SER A 83 -20.27 -0.91 29.39
CA SER A 83 -21.07 -1.75 30.31
C SER A 83 -20.90 -1.36 31.78
N ASN A 84 -20.13 -0.31 32.08
CA ASN A 84 -20.07 0.40 33.37
C ASN A 84 -20.80 1.74 33.26
#